data_AF-A0A8S3XVC9-F1
#
_entry.id   AF-A0A8S3XVC9-F1
#
_cell.length_a   1.000
_cell.length_b   1.000
_cell.length_c   1.000
_cell.angle_alpha   90.00
_cell.angle_beta   90.00
_cell.angle_gamma   90.00
#
_symmetry.space_group_name_H-M   'P 1'
#
loop_
_entity.id
_entity.type
_entity.pdbx_description
1 polymer ?
#
loop_
_entity_poly.entity_id
_entity_poly.type
_entity_poly.pdbx_seq_one_letter_code
_entity_poly.pdbx_strand_id
1 'polypeptide(L)'
;MKILHEKLKAEINYPGAITSLRKEVSLLGFKWKRTEDNRRILMEKHEIRYLRIMFLIKIAEYRAQGRAIVYTDETYIDTSDTSSKSYSDRSASGLKKPVSKGNRLIIVNAGGECGFIPNALLMFKANQKSGRQLNERLSL
;
A
#
# COMPACT_ATOMS: atom_id res chain seq x y z
N MET A 1 23.73 -12.98 -12.64
CA MET A 1 25.17 -12.92 -12.28
C MET A 1 26.02 -12.14 -13.29
N LYS A 2 25.98 -12.47 -14.59
CA LYS A 2 26.78 -11.79 -15.64
C LYS A 2 26.61 -10.26 -15.64
N ILE A 3 25.37 -9.77 -15.70
CA ILE A 3 25.07 -8.32 -15.68
C ILE A 3 25.67 -7.59 -14.46
N LEU A 4 25.59 -8.21 -13.27
CA LEU A 4 26.16 -7.65 -12.05
C LEU A 4 27.69 -7.62 -12.11
N HIS A 5 28.32 -8.67 -12.64
CA HIS A 5 29.76 -8.75 -12.81
C HIS A 5 30.29 -7.71 -13.80
N GLU A 6 29.60 -7.50 -14.92
CA GLU A 6 29.93 -6.48 -15.91
C GLU A 6 29.85 -5.07 -15.32
N LYS A 7 28.78 -4.77 -14.56
CA LYS A 7 28.65 -3.49 -13.85
C LYS A 7 29.78 -3.26 -12.84
N LEU A 8 30.08 -4.25 -12.00
CA LEU A 8 31.14 -4.12 -10.99
C LEU A 8 32.53 -4.01 -11.63
N LYS A 9 32.77 -4.66 -12.78
CA LYS A 9 33.97 -4.44 -13.58
C LYS A 9 34.07 -3.01 -14.10
N ALA A 10 32.96 -2.44 -14.57
CA ALA A 10 32.94 -1.08 -15.11
C ALA A 10 33.06 0.01 -14.03
N GLU A 11 32.33 -0.14 -12.91
CA GLU A 11 32.20 0.91 -11.90
C GLU A 11 33.33 0.89 -10.86
N ILE A 12 33.82 -0.31 -10.48
CA ILE A 12 34.80 -0.47 -9.39
C ILE A 12 36.02 -1.32 -9.78
N ASN A 13 36.22 -1.60 -11.07
CA ASN A 13 37.30 -2.44 -11.59
C ASN A 13 37.45 -3.78 -10.85
N TYR A 14 36.32 -4.46 -10.63
CA TYR A 14 36.29 -5.71 -9.86
C TYR A 14 37.21 -6.79 -10.48
N PRO A 15 38.23 -7.28 -9.74
CA PRO A 15 39.27 -8.16 -10.30
C PRO A 15 38.83 -9.64 -10.36
N GLY A 16 37.79 -10.03 -9.62
CA GLY A 16 37.37 -11.42 -9.50
C GLY A 16 36.63 -11.95 -10.73
N ALA A 17 36.62 -13.27 -10.88
CA ALA A 17 35.77 -13.95 -11.87
C ALA A 17 34.30 -13.98 -11.42
N ILE A 18 33.37 -14.30 -12.35
CA ILE A 18 31.93 -14.43 -12.05
C ILE A 18 31.66 -15.44 -10.92
N THR A 19 32.45 -16.51 -10.87
CA THR A 19 32.36 -17.56 -9.84
C THR A 19 32.78 -17.05 -8.47
N SER A 20 33.86 -16.27 -8.39
CA SER A 20 34.31 -15.59 -7.16
C SER A 20 33.23 -14.62 -6.66
N LEU A 21 32.71 -13.79 -7.56
CA LEU A 21 31.63 -12.85 -7.22
C LEU A 21 30.40 -13.58 -6.68
N ARG A 22 30.05 -14.75 -7.22
CA ARG A 22 28.91 -15.53 -6.73
C ARG A 22 29.12 -16.01 -5.28
N LYS A 23 30.34 -16.42 -4.93
CA LYS A 23 30.70 -16.83 -3.56
C LYS A 23 30.66 -15.64 -2.62
N GLU A 24 31.26 -14.51 -3.02
CA GLU A 24 31.30 -13.28 -2.22
C GLU A 24 29.90 -12.72 -1.94
N VAL A 25 29.04 -12.64 -2.96
CA VAL A 25 27.65 -12.21 -2.79
C VAL A 25 26.90 -13.12 -1.82
N SER A 26 27.15 -14.44 -1.86
CA SER A 26 26.57 -15.38 -0.90
C SER A 26 27.13 -15.20 0.52
N LEU A 27 28.42 -14.88 0.65
CA LEU A 27 29.09 -14.62 1.94
C LEU A 27 28.52 -13.35 2.61
N LEU A 28 28.21 -12.33 1.80
CA LEU A 28 27.54 -11.09 2.24
C LEU A 28 26.07 -11.31 2.65
N GLY A 29 25.56 -12.54 2.58
CA GLY A 29 24.20 -12.89 3.02
C GLY A 29 23.12 -12.71 1.96
N PHE A 30 23.47 -12.32 0.73
CA PHE A 30 22.48 -12.22 -0.35
C PHE A 30 22.09 -13.62 -0.84
N LYS A 31 20.78 -13.85 -0.96
CA LYS A 31 20.21 -15.10 -1.47
C LYS A 31 19.56 -14.85 -2.82
N TRP A 32 19.89 -15.70 -3.80
CA TRP A 32 19.18 -15.72 -5.08
C TRP A 32 17.76 -16.23 -4.85
N LYS A 33 16.77 -15.40 -5.14
CA LYS A 33 15.37 -15.80 -5.21
C LYS A 33 14.90 -15.71 -6.65
N ARG A 34 14.22 -16.75 -7.11
CA ARG A 34 13.53 -16.70 -8.40
C ARG A 34 12.34 -15.77 -8.25
N THR A 35 12.28 -14.76 -9.09
CA THR A 35 11.14 -13.85 -9.14
C THR A 35 9.98 -14.62 -9.79
N GLU A 36 9.00 -15.05 -8.99
CA GLU A 36 7.82 -15.79 -9.49
C GLU A 36 6.78 -14.88 -10.13
N ASP A 37 6.81 -13.58 -9.81
CA ASP A 37 5.83 -12.59 -10.24
C ASP A 37 6.55 -11.29 -10.65
N ASN A 38 6.09 -10.62 -11.71
CA ASN A 38 6.65 -9.34 -12.22
C ASN A 38 6.55 -8.19 -11.20
N ARG A 39 5.99 -8.45 -10.02
CA ARG A 39 6.21 -7.64 -8.82
C ARG A 39 7.71 -7.59 -8.58
N ARG A 40 8.35 -6.56 -9.12
CA ARG A 40 9.72 -6.13 -8.80
C ARG A 40 9.93 -6.46 -7.34
N ILE A 41 10.99 -7.22 -7.03
CA ILE A 41 11.42 -7.48 -5.64
C ILE A 41 11.17 -6.17 -4.89
N LEU A 42 10.25 -6.19 -3.91
CA LEU A 42 9.74 -5.02 -3.19
C LEU A 42 10.83 -4.43 -2.30
N MET A 43 11.98 -4.12 -2.90
CA MET A 43 13.04 -3.35 -2.31
C MET A 43 12.60 -1.90 -2.42
N GLU A 44 12.43 -1.29 -1.26
CA GLU A 44 12.26 0.14 -1.13
C GLU A 44 13.41 0.84 -1.87
N LYS A 45 13.07 1.77 -2.78
CA LYS A 45 14.07 2.59 -3.45
C LYS A 45 14.76 3.49 -2.42
N HIS A 46 16.05 3.74 -2.59
CA HIS A 46 16.82 4.61 -1.70
C HIS A 46 16.17 6.00 -1.49
N GLU A 47 15.64 6.60 -2.56
CA GLU A 47 14.93 7.87 -2.50
C GLU A 47 13.67 7.80 -1.61
N ILE A 48 12.87 6.73 -1.73
CA ILE A 48 11.67 6.52 -0.92
C ILE A 48 12.05 6.31 0.55
N ARG A 49 13.12 5.55 0.81
CA ARG A 49 13.65 5.37 2.15
C ARG A 49 14.04 6.71 2.78
N TYR A 50 14.76 7.55 2.05
CA TYR A 50 15.16 8.88 2.51
C TYR A 50 13.94 9.75 2.86
N LEU A 51 12.94 9.80 1.97
CA LEU A 51 11.70 10.55 2.21
C LEU A 51 10.96 10.07 3.46
N ARG A 52 10.91 8.76 3.71
CA ARG A 52 10.29 8.20 4.92
C ARG A 52 11.05 8.57 6.18
N ILE A 53 12.38 8.53 6.15
CA ILE A 53 13.20 8.97 7.29
C ILE A 53 12.94 10.45 7.60
N MET A 54 12.95 11.30 6.58
CA MET A 54 12.67 12.73 6.73
C MET A 54 11.25 13.00 7.26
N PHE A 55 10.26 12.27 6.74
CA PHE A 55 8.89 12.31 7.26
C PHE A 55 8.83 11.93 8.74
N LEU A 56 9.50 10.85 9.15
CA LEU A 56 9.51 10.38 10.54
C LEU A 56 10.18 11.36 11.50
N ILE A 57 11.29 11.98 11.09
CA ILE A 57 11.94 13.06 11.85
C ILE A 57 10.97 14.22 12.02
N LYS A 58 10.38 14.69 10.92
CA LYS A 58 9.50 15.87 10.94
C LYS A 58 8.23 15.65 11.77
N ILE A 59 7.61 14.49 11.65
CA ILE A 59 6.39 14.18 12.41
C ILE A 59 6.71 14.06 13.91
N ALA A 60 7.90 13.58 14.28
CA ALA A 60 8.34 13.56 15.68
C ALA A 60 8.55 14.97 16.24
N GLU A 61 9.19 15.87 15.48
CA GLU A 61 9.33 17.30 15.84
C GLU A 61 7.97 17.96 16.07
N TYR A 62 7.00 17.71 15.18
CA TYR A 62 5.65 18.29 15.31
C TYR A 62 4.91 17.78 16.54
N ARG A 63 5.07 16.49 16.87
CA ARG A 63 4.52 15.94 18.13
C ARG A 63 5.16 16.59 19.35
N ALA A 64 6.48 16.76 19.35
CA ALA A 64 7.20 17.40 20.46
C ALA A 64 6.78 18.86 20.69
N GLN A 65 6.36 19.55 19.63
CA GLN A 65 5.81 20.92 19.68
C GLN A 65 4.33 20.96 20.11
N GLY A 66 3.70 19.83 20.41
CA GLY A 66 2.28 19.76 20.77
C GLY A 66 1.34 20.13 19.62
N ARG A 67 1.77 19.99 18.36
CA ARG A 67 0.91 20.28 17.21
C ARG A 67 -0.16 19.20 17.05
N ALA A 68 -1.40 19.63 16.80
CA ALA A 68 -2.45 18.72 16.36
C ALA A 68 -2.08 18.11 14.99
N ILE A 69 -1.97 16.79 14.93
CA ILE A 69 -1.68 16.06 13.69
C ILE A 69 -2.96 15.44 13.18
N VAL A 70 -3.24 15.71 11.90
CA VAL A 70 -4.41 15.20 11.19
C VAL A 70 -3.92 14.28 10.08
N TYR A 71 -4.51 13.09 10.03
CA TYR A 71 -4.33 12.09 8.99
C TYR A 71 -5.57 12.07 8.10
N THR A 72 -5.35 11.95 6.80
CA THR A 72 -6.41 11.78 5.80
C THR A 72 -6.15 10.49 5.05
N ASP A 73 -7.20 9.72 4.77
CA ASP A 73 -7.07 8.52 3.96
C ASP A 73 -8.30 8.32 3.07
N GLU A 74 -8.09 7.60 1.98
CA GLU A 74 -9.12 7.16 1.04
C GLU A 74 -9.23 5.65 1.08
N THR A 75 -10.43 5.14 1.36
CA THR A 75 -10.74 3.71 1.27
C THR A 75 -11.89 3.49 0.31
N TYR A 76 -11.96 2.28 -0.28
CA TYR A 76 -13.07 1.89 -1.13
C TYR A 76 -13.69 0.58 -0.65
N ILE A 77 -15.01 0.51 -0.72
CA ILE A 77 -15.78 -0.72 -0.52
C ILE A 77 -16.19 -1.22 -1.91
N ASP A 78 -15.72 -2.41 -2.28
CA ASP A 78 -16.14 -3.07 -3.52
C ASP A 78 -17.28 -4.03 -3.21
N THR A 79 -18.45 -3.76 -3.79
CA THR A 79 -19.66 -4.59 -3.60
C THR A 79 -19.53 -5.98 -4.23
N SER A 80 -18.51 -6.22 -5.05
CA SER A 80 -18.19 -7.54 -5.60
C SER A 80 -17.25 -8.37 -4.72
N ASP A 81 -16.69 -7.79 -3.65
CA ASP A 81 -15.81 -8.47 -2.70
C ASP A 81 -16.62 -9.27 -1.66
N THR A 82 -17.43 -10.21 -2.16
CA THR A 82 -18.15 -11.17 -1.33
C THR A 82 -17.26 -12.36 -1.06
N SER A 83 -16.93 -12.61 0.21
CA SER A 83 -16.30 -13.87 0.60
C SER A 83 -17.25 -15.04 0.23
N SER A 84 -16.70 -16.13 -0.31
CA SER A 84 -17.51 -17.32 -0.67
C SER A 84 -18.02 -18.10 0.56
N LYS A 85 -17.70 -17.62 1.77
CA LYS A 85 -18.05 -18.27 3.03
C LYS A 85 -19.01 -17.38 3.80
N SER A 86 -20.25 -17.81 3.91
CA SER A 86 -21.22 -17.22 4.84
C SER A 86 -21.64 -18.24 5.87
N TYR A 87 -21.74 -17.79 7.12
CA TYR A 87 -22.48 -18.52 8.12
C TYR A 87 -23.96 -18.43 7.75
N SER A 88 -24.60 -19.54 7.39
CA SER A 88 -26.04 -19.62 7.21
C SER A 88 -26.60 -20.75 8.07
N ASP A 89 -27.79 -20.52 8.63
CA ASP A 89 -28.58 -21.46 9.42
C ASP A 89 -29.33 -22.49 8.56
N ARG A 90 -28.90 -22.67 7.29
CA ARG A 90 -29.56 -23.49 6.25
C ARG A 90 -30.95 -23.02 5.81
N SER A 91 -31.46 -21.89 6.30
CA SER A 91 -32.77 -21.34 5.87
C SER A 91 -32.69 -20.51 4.58
N ALA A 92 -31.49 -20.05 4.19
CA ALA A 92 -31.28 -19.22 3.00
C ALA A 92 -30.41 -19.92 1.93
N SER A 93 -30.82 -19.79 0.67
CA SER A 93 -29.99 -20.17 -0.49
C SER A 93 -28.69 -19.36 -0.46
N GLY A 94 -27.53 -20.03 -0.50
CA GLY A 94 -26.22 -19.41 -0.28
C GLY A 94 -25.94 -18.15 -1.11
N LEU A 95 -24.98 -17.32 -0.64
CA LEU A 95 -24.61 -16.07 -1.30
C LEU A 95 -24.25 -16.28 -2.77
N LYS A 96 -25.08 -15.76 -3.67
CA LYS A 96 -24.77 -15.65 -5.09
C LYS A 96 -23.80 -14.49 -5.25
N LYS A 97 -22.62 -14.76 -5.82
CA LYS A 97 -21.70 -13.69 -6.24
C LYS A 97 -22.45 -12.75 -7.20
N PRO A 98 -22.38 -11.42 -7.00
CA PRO A 98 -23.02 -10.48 -7.93
C PRO A 98 -22.44 -10.66 -9.34
N VAL A 99 -23.34 -10.66 -10.33
CA VAL A 99 -23.02 -10.96 -11.75
C VAL A 99 -22.37 -9.76 -12.46
N SER A 100 -22.50 -8.55 -11.92
CA SER A 100 -21.91 -7.33 -12.49
C SER A 100 -20.69 -6.86 -11.69
N LYS A 101 -19.73 -6.19 -12.36
CA LYS A 101 -18.65 -5.44 -11.69
C LYS A 101 -19.30 -4.50 -10.67
N GLY A 102 -18.98 -4.70 -9.39
CA GLY A 102 -19.58 -3.96 -8.29
C GLY A 102 -19.35 -2.45 -8.43
N ASN A 103 -20.35 -1.65 -8.06
CA ASN A 103 -20.12 -0.23 -7.83
C ASN A 103 -19.18 -0.12 -6.61
N ARG A 104 -18.11 0.66 -6.75
CA ARG A 104 -17.22 0.98 -5.63
C ARG A 104 -17.75 2.20 -4.89
N LEU A 105 -17.90 2.09 -3.59
CA LEU A 105 -18.15 3.25 -2.72
C LEU A 105 -16.80 3.75 -2.23
N ILE A 106 -16.42 4.96 -2.60
CA ILE A 106 -15.20 5.61 -2.14
C ILE A 106 -15.55 6.46 -0.92
N ILE A 107 -14.74 6.32 0.13
CA ILE A 107 -14.88 7.00 1.41
C ILE A 107 -13.55 7.69 1.69
N VAL A 108 -13.57 9.02 1.79
CA VAL A 108 -12.44 9.83 2.24
C VAL A 108 -12.81 10.41 3.60
N ASN A 109 -11.90 10.35 4.56
CA ASN A 109 -12.13 10.94 5.88
C ASN A 109 -10.81 11.47 6.46
N ALA A 110 -10.92 12.31 7.50
CA ALA A 110 -9.80 12.86 8.24
C ALA A 110 -9.98 12.68 9.75
N GLY A 111 -8.90 12.36 10.44
CA GLY A 111 -8.90 12.19 11.89
C GLY A 111 -7.54 12.47 12.51
N GLY A 112 -7.54 12.81 13.80
CA GLY A 112 -6.35 13.03 14.61
C GLY A 112 -6.45 12.33 15.95
N GLU A 113 -5.64 12.77 16.91
CA GLU A 113 -5.63 12.23 18.28
C GLU A 113 -6.99 12.32 18.99
N CYS A 114 -7.77 13.37 18.70
CA CYS A 114 -9.10 13.59 19.27
C CYS A 114 -10.24 12.91 18.50
N GLY A 115 -9.93 11.99 17.58
CA GLY A 115 -10.91 11.30 16.74
C GLY A 115 -11.13 11.96 15.37
N PHE A 116 -12.27 11.66 14.75
CA PHE A 116 -12.60 12.17 13.41
C PHE A 116 -12.94 13.65 13.43
N ILE A 117 -12.51 14.35 12.38
CA ILE A 117 -12.79 15.77 12.22
C ILE A 117 -14.24 15.93 11.74
N PRO A 118 -15.07 16.74 12.43
CA PRO A 118 -16.43 17.01 11.98
C PRO A 118 -16.45 17.56 10.55
N ASN A 119 -17.34 17.05 9.72
CA ASN A 119 -17.50 17.44 8.31
C ASN A 119 -16.31 17.10 7.39
N ALA A 120 -15.39 16.22 7.79
CA ALA A 120 -14.31 15.73 6.91
C ALA A 120 -14.69 14.49 6.07
N LEU A 121 -15.85 13.88 6.33
CA LEU A 121 -16.34 12.71 5.62
C LEU A 121 -16.83 13.09 4.21
N LEU A 122 -16.25 12.45 3.19
CA LEU A 122 -16.67 12.55 1.81
C LEU A 122 -16.93 11.14 1.26
N MET A 123 -18.16 10.89 0.81
CA MET A 123 -18.57 9.59 0.25
C MET A 123 -19.15 9.76 -1.14
N PHE A 124 -18.68 8.94 -2.09
CA PHE A 124 -19.20 8.95 -3.46
C PHE A 124 -19.08 7.58 -4.14
N LYS A 125 -19.97 7.31 -5.09
CA LYS A 125 -19.97 6.07 -5.88
C LYS A 125 -19.10 6.25 -7.12
N ALA A 126 -18.13 5.36 -7.32
CA ALA A 126 -17.36 5.30 -8.54
C ALA A 126 -18.31 5.04 -9.74
N ASN A 127 -18.07 5.73 -10.86
CA ASN A 127 -18.83 5.65 -12.13
C ASN A 127 -20.22 6.31 -12.17
N GLN A 128 -20.58 7.19 -11.23
CA GLN A 128 -21.73 8.09 -11.46
C GLN A 128 -21.31 9.30 -12.32
N LYS A 129 -22.01 9.51 -13.45
CA LYS A 129 -21.80 10.66 -14.36
C LYS A 129 -22.33 12.00 -13.83
N SER A 130 -22.70 12.11 -12.56
CA SER A 130 -23.20 13.35 -11.98
C SER A 130 -22.81 13.47 -10.51
N GLY A 131 -22.22 14.62 -10.16
CA GLY A 131 -21.62 14.93 -8.86
C GLY A 131 -22.62 15.08 -7.72
N ARG A 132 -23.29 14.00 -7.33
CA ARG A 132 -24.00 13.94 -6.05
C ARG A 132 -23.06 13.35 -4.99
N GLN A 133 -22.42 14.25 -4.24
CA GLN A 133 -21.80 13.92 -2.96
C GLN A 133 -22.91 13.45 -2.02
N LEU A 134 -22.75 12.26 -1.43
CA LEU A 134 -23.68 11.75 -0.43
C LEU A 134 -23.39 12.46 0.89
N ASN A 135 -24.01 13.62 1.11
CA ASN A 135 -24.01 14.30 2.40
C ASN A 135 -25.03 13.63 3.33
N GLU A 136 -24.77 12.39 3.73
CA GLU A 136 -25.51 11.80 4.84
C GLU A 136 -24.80 12.18 6.14
N ARG A 137 -25.43 13.11 6.88
CA ARG A 137 -25.20 13.31 8.31
C ARG A 137 -25.58 12.01 9.02
N LEU A 138 -24.63 11.09 9.13
CA LEU A 138 -24.73 10.03 10.13
C LEU A 138 -24.27 10.63 11.46
N SER A 139 -25.23 11.18 12.20
CA SER A 139 -25.10 11.38 13.64
C SER A 139 -25.10 10.00 14.29
N LEU A 140 -23.91 9.54 14.72
CA LEU A 140 -23.76 8.54 15.77
C LEU A 140 -23.36 9.26 17.06
#